data_AF-A0A531M4L6-F1
#
_entry.id   AF-A0A531M4L6-F1
#
_cell.length_a   1.000
_cell.length_b   1.000
_cell.length_c   1.000
_cell.angle_alpha   90.00
_cell.angle_beta   90.00
_cell.angle_gamma   90.00
#
_symmetry.space_group_name_H-M   'P 1'
#
loop_
_entity.id
_entity.type
_entity.pdbx_description
1 polymer ?
#
loop_
_entity_poly.entity_id
_entity_poly.type
_entity_poly.pdbx_seq_one_letter_code
_entity_poly.pdbx_strand_id
1 'polypeptide(L)' 'MSTVVVADPRGVYLAGLEWVLRKAGHDVVAECHRVVDVLPHVERQRPDIAIIGLDLADPQTAGLS' A
#
# COMPACT_ATOMS: atom_id res chain seq x y z
N MET A 1 -16.48 3.17 5.71
CA MET A 1 -15.77 3.61 4.49
C MET A 1 -14.49 4.27 4.96
N SER A 2 -13.35 3.80 4.45
CA SER A 2 -12.03 4.26 4.89
C SER A 2 -11.15 4.51 3.68
N THR A 3 -10.30 5.52 3.79
CA THR A 3 -9.25 5.86 2.83
C THR A 3 -8.03 4.99 3.06
N VAL A 4 -7.45 4.47 1.97
CA VAL A 4 -6.38 3.47 2.03
C VAL A 4 -5.25 3.86 1.10
N VAL A 5 -4.02 3.79 1.62
CA VAL A 5 -2.81 3.77 0.80
C VAL A 5 -2.29 2.34 0.73
N VAL A 6 -1.95 1.86 -0.46
CA VAL A 6 -1.41 0.51 -0.66
C VAL A 6 -0.01 0.56 -1.26
N ALA A 7 0.85 -0.37 -0.87
CA ALA A 7 2.15 -0.55 -1.47
C ALA A 7 2.53 -2.02 -1.60
N ASP A 8 3.02 -2.43 -2.75
CA ASP A 8 3.64 -3.76 -2.96
C ASP A 8 4.54 -3.69 -4.20
N PRO A 9 5.76 -4.27 -4.17
CA PRO A 9 6.63 -4.31 -5.36
C PRO A 9 6.06 -5.13 -6.52
N ARG A 10 5.08 -6.00 -6.26
CA ARG A 10 4.45 -6.87 -7.25
C ARG A 10 3.16 -6.20 -7.75
N GLY A 11 3.21 -5.63 -8.95
CA GLY A 11 2.07 -4.94 -9.55
C GLY A 11 0.79 -5.76 -9.65
N VAL A 12 0.87 -7.09 -9.80
CA VAL A 12 -0.30 -7.97 -9.82
C VAL A 12 -1.03 -8.01 -8.46
N TYR A 13 -0.30 -7.91 -7.36
CA TYR A 13 -0.89 -7.86 -6.02
C TYR A 13 -1.53 -6.50 -5.74
N LEU A 14 -0.90 -5.41 -6.18
CA LEU A 14 -1.49 -4.08 -6.12
C LEU A 14 -2.85 -4.05 -6.84
N ALA A 15 -2.90 -4.45 -8.11
CA ALA A 15 -4.12 -4.42 -8.90
C ALA A 15 -5.25 -5.30 -8.30
N GLY A 16 -4.91 -6.49 -7.81
CA GLY A 16 -5.87 -7.36 -7.14
C GLY A 16 -6.39 -6.76 -5.82
N LEU A 17 -5.48 -6.21 -5.01
CA LEU A 17 -5.82 -5.61 -3.72
C LEU A 17 -6.68 -4.36 -3.90
N GLU A 18 -6.34 -3.47 -4.84
CA GLU A 18 -7.14 -2.30 -5.20
C GLU A 18 -8.57 -2.71 -5.55
N TRP A 19 -8.72 -3.70 -6.42
CA TRP A 19 -10.02 -4.21 -6.84
C TRP A 19 -10.85 -4.70 -5.65
N VAL A 20 -10.25 -5.51 -4.76
CA VAL A 20 -10.93 -6.03 -3.55
C VAL A 20 -11.34 -4.90 -2.61
N LEU A 21 -10.44 -3.95 -2.33
CA LEU A 21 -10.70 -2.83 -1.43
C LEU A 21 -11.83 -1.93 -1.94
N ARG A 22 -11.81 -1.59 -3.23
CA ARG A 22 -12.88 -0.82 -3.86
C ARG A 22 -14.21 -1.57 -3.83
N LYS A 23 -14.21 -2.89 -4.07
CA LYS A 23 -15.42 -3.73 -3.95
C LYS A 23 -15.96 -3.81 -2.52
N ALA A 24 -15.09 -3.72 -1.52
CA ALA A 24 -15.46 -3.65 -0.11
C ALA A 24 -15.90 -2.24 0.35
N GLY A 25 -15.90 -1.24 -0.54
CA GLY A 25 -16.34 0.12 -0.22
C GLY A 25 -15.27 0.99 0.45
N HIS A 26 -13.99 0.65 0.28
CA HIS A 26 -12.87 1.51 0.62
C HIS A 26 -12.45 2.38 -0.56
N ASP A 27 -11.83 3.53 -0.26
CA ASP A 27 -11.26 4.42 -1.27
C ASP A 27 -9.74 4.29 -1.27
N VAL A 28 -9.17 3.88 -2.40
CA VAL A 28 -7.72 3.73 -2.57
C VAL A 28 -7.16 5.06 -3.08
N VAL A 29 -6.52 5.81 -2.18
CA VAL A 29 -6.07 7.19 -2.43
C VAL A 29 -4.63 7.29 -2.96
N ALA A 30 -3.85 6.22 -2.84
CA ALA A 30 -2.56 6.07 -3.52
C ALA A 30 -2.13 4.60 -3.63
N GLU A 31 -1.35 4.31 -4.67
CA GLU A 31 -0.69 3.02 -4.89
C GLU A 31 0.81 3.22 -5.11
N CYS A 32 1.63 2.51 -4.35
CA CYS A 32 3.08 2.62 -4.42
C CYS A 32 3.72 1.29 -4.82
N HIS A 33 4.58 1.31 -5.84
CA HIS A 33 5.35 0.12 -6.22
C HIS A 33 6.60 -0.07 -5.36
N ARG A 34 6.94 0.91 -4.52
CA ARG A 34 8.04 0.82 -3.54
C ARG A 34 7.51 1.28 -2.19
N VAL A 35 7.87 0.54 -1.15
CA VAL A 35 7.43 0.85 0.23
C VAL A 35 7.87 2.25 0.67
N VAL A 36 9.07 2.68 0.25
CA VAL A 36 9.61 4.01 0.58
C VAL A 36 8.76 5.17 0.06
N ASP A 37 7.95 4.94 -0.98
CA ASP A 37 7.11 5.98 -1.58
C ASP A 37 5.81 6.20 -0.78
N VAL A 38 5.48 5.31 0.18
CA VAL A 38 4.25 5.40 0.99
C VAL A 38 4.24 6.64 1.89
N LEU A 39 5.38 6.98 2.49
CA LEU A 39 5.44 8.03 3.52
C LEU A 39 4.94 9.40 3.01
N PRO A 40 5.39 9.90 1.84
CA PRO A 40 4.83 11.11 1.24
C PRO A 40 3.31 11.08 1.04
N HIS A 41 2.73 9.93 0.70
CA HIS A 41 1.28 9.79 0.50
C HIS A 41 0.54 9.80 1.83
N VAL A 42 1.06 9.11 2.85
CA VAL A 42 0.49 9.10 4.20
C VAL A 42 0.47 10.51 4.80
N GLU A 43 1.56 11.27 4.66
CA GLU A 43 1.64 12.63 5.19
C GLU A 43 0.65 13.59 4.51
N ARG A 44 0.51 13.49 3.19
CA ARG A 44 -0.36 14.38 2.40
C ARG A 44 -1.84 14.03 2.52
N GLN A 45 -2.17 12.75 2.50
CA GLN A 45 -3.54 12.27 2.37
C GLN A 45 -4.14 11.88 3.73
N ARG A 46 -3.31 11.61 4.73
CA ARG A 46 -3.72 11.13 6.06
C ARG A 46 -4.74 9.99 5.97
N PRO A 47 -4.41 8.88 5.28
CA PRO A 47 -5.33 7.77 5.10
C PRO A 47 -5.67 7.12 6.44
N ASP A 48 -6.84 6.51 6.53
CA ASP A 48 -7.23 5.73 7.70
C ASP A 48 -6.39 4.45 7.85
N ILE A 49 -5.97 3.86 6.72
CA ILE A 49 -5.25 2.58 6.66
C ILE A 49 -4.09 2.69 5.66
N ALA A 50 -2.93 2.13 6.03
CA ALA A 50 -1.84 1.85 5.10
C ALA A 50 -1.60 0.34 5.04
N ILE A 51 -1.63 -0.26 3.85
CA ILE A 51 -1.34 -1.68 3.62
C ILE A 51 -0.02 -1.80 2.86
N ILE A 52 0.97 -2.44 3.48
CA ILE A 52 2.33 -2.53 2.96
C ILE A 52 2.71 -4.00 2.77
N GLY A 53 2.87 -4.39 1.52
CA GLY A 53 3.45 -5.66 1.11
C GLY A 53 4.96 -5.64 1.30
N LEU A 54 5.45 -6.51 2.18
CA LEU A 54 6.88 -6.72 2.41
C LEU A 54 7.33 -7.94 1.61
N ASP A 55 8.46 -7.83 0.92
CA ASP A 55 9.21 -8.99 0.47
C ASP A 55 10.24 -9.32 1.54
N LEU A 56 10.01 -10.37 2.33
CA LEU A 56 10.93 -10.75 3.40
C LEU A 56 12.28 -11.25 2.87
N ALA A 57 12.37 -11.55 1.57
CA ALA A 57 13.63 -11.88 0.90
C ALA A 57 14.37 -10.64 0.35
N ASP A 58 13.72 -9.47 0.30
CA ASP A 58 14.35 -8.22 -0.13
C ASP A 58 15.11 -7.57 1.05
N PRO A 59 16.44 -7.32 0.89
CA PRO A 59 17.24 -6.62 1.90
C PRO A 59 16.69 -5.24 2.30
N GLN A 60 15.93 -4.57 1.43
CA GLN A 60 15.35 -3.25 1.74
C GLN A 60 14.21 -3.31 2.77
N THR A 61 13.58 -4.48 2.94
CA THR A 61 12.47 -4.72 3.88
C THR A 61 12.88 -5.53 5.10
N ALA A 62 14.12 -6.06 5.13
CA ALA A 62 14.69 -6.77 6.27
C ALA A 62 14.79 -5.91 7.55
N GLY A 63 14.83 -4.58 7.43
CA GLY A 63 14.84 -3.65 8.56
C GLY A 63 13.48 -3.35 9.18
N LEU A 64 12.39 -3.93 8.66
CA LEU A 64 11.01 -3.74 9.14
C LEU A 64 10.47 -4.97 9.89
N SER A 65 11.29 -6.01 10.09
CA SER A 65 10.94 -7.22 10.86
C SER A 65 11.26 -7.11 12.34
#